data_AF-A0A3C0C668-F1
#
_entry.id   AF-A0A3C0C668-F1
#
_cell.length_a   1.000
_cell.length_b   1.000
_cell.length_c   1.000
_cell.angle_alpha   90.00
_cell.angle_beta   90.00
_cell.angle_gamma   90.00
#
_symmetry.space_group_name_H-M   'P 1'
#
loop_
_entity.id
_entity.type
_entity.pdbx_description
1 polymer ?
#
loop_
_entity_poly.entity_id
_entity_poly.type
_entity_poly.pdbx_seq_one_letter_code
_entity_poly.pdbx_strand_id
1 'polypeptide(L)'
;MSEMIITMFSEEDPCWTAELLKLAGEDISVLDGLVSEGSLELSDGIYSLTEVGRNVYDKLKNELFLEGTPGQKPSDPERSVKRTKLRMLLDSAHLQRWGIKVYHAGQELEYYPGLKDEELVSLDSGFAKWEYTSSHQYEKINEEFGPAFIEARRTDLVTPERLSSWCEDNSMEPGRLDVDLLYLCHYD
;
A
#
# COMPACT_ATOMS: atom_id res chain seq x y z
N MET A 1 1.97 -20.80 -23.57
CA MET A 1 1.21 -19.60 -23.16
C MET A 1 0.55 -19.76 -21.78
N SER A 2 0.42 -20.98 -21.24
CA SER A 2 -0.19 -21.30 -19.93
C SER A 2 0.50 -20.71 -18.69
N GLU A 3 1.78 -20.33 -18.78
CA GLU A 3 2.58 -19.91 -17.62
C GLU A 3 2.49 -18.40 -17.35
N MET A 4 1.88 -17.60 -18.23
CA MET A 4 1.81 -16.13 -18.04
C MET A 4 1.07 -15.74 -16.76
N ILE A 5 0.10 -16.55 -16.31
CA ILE A 5 -0.63 -16.29 -15.07
C ILE A 5 0.29 -16.18 -13.84
N ILE A 6 1.49 -16.79 -13.89
CA ILE A 6 2.52 -16.66 -12.84
C ILE A 6 2.94 -15.20 -12.67
N THR A 7 3.00 -14.40 -13.73
CA THR A 7 3.43 -13.00 -13.65
C THR A 7 2.43 -12.10 -12.92
N MET A 8 1.24 -12.60 -12.58
CA MET A 8 0.28 -11.88 -11.74
C MET A 8 0.68 -11.84 -10.26
N PHE A 9 1.51 -12.78 -9.81
CA PHE A 9 1.90 -12.93 -8.41
C PHE A 9 3.13 -12.08 -8.08
N SER A 10 2.99 -10.76 -8.15
CA SER A 10 4.04 -9.79 -7.85
C SER A 10 4.20 -9.53 -6.34
N GLU A 11 5.20 -8.76 -5.95
CA GLU A 11 5.38 -8.29 -4.56
C GLU A 11 4.17 -7.51 -4.03
N GLU A 12 3.51 -6.72 -4.89
CA GLU A 12 2.32 -5.95 -4.50
C GLU A 12 1.06 -6.83 -4.39
N ASP A 13 0.96 -7.88 -5.21
CA ASP A 13 -0.17 -8.82 -5.23
C ASP A 13 0.33 -10.28 -5.09
N PRO A 14 0.89 -10.69 -3.93
CA PRO A 14 1.55 -11.99 -3.80
C PRO A 14 0.56 -13.16 -3.67
N CYS A 15 -0.73 -12.88 -3.48
CA CYS A 15 -1.76 -13.88 -3.27
C CYS A 15 -3.00 -13.61 -4.14
N TRP A 16 -3.53 -14.69 -4.72
CA TRP A 16 -4.67 -14.63 -5.62
C TRP A 16 -5.65 -15.77 -5.34
N THR A 17 -6.93 -15.57 -5.63
CA THR A 17 -7.90 -16.66 -5.71
C THR A 17 -8.25 -16.90 -7.17
N ALA A 18 -8.82 -18.08 -7.48
CA ALA A 18 -9.32 -18.37 -8.82
C ALA A 18 -10.38 -17.33 -9.28
N GLU A 19 -11.20 -16.82 -8.36
CA GLU A 19 -12.19 -15.78 -8.66
C GLU A 19 -11.53 -14.45 -9.07
N LEU A 20 -10.46 -14.02 -8.38
CA LEU A 20 -9.74 -12.80 -8.70
C LEU A 20 -8.97 -12.92 -10.01
N LEU A 21 -8.33 -14.06 -10.26
CA LEU A 21 -7.64 -14.31 -11.54
C LEU A 21 -8.62 -14.29 -12.71
N LYS A 22 -9.78 -14.93 -12.55
CA LYS A 22 -10.86 -14.87 -13.55
C LYS A 22 -11.37 -13.45 -13.76
N LEU A 23 -11.49 -12.66 -12.68
CA LEU A 23 -11.87 -11.24 -12.77
C LEU A 23 -10.80 -10.41 -13.51
N ALA A 24 -9.52 -10.76 -13.38
CA ALA A 24 -8.42 -10.16 -14.12
C ALA A 24 -8.37 -10.58 -15.60
N GLY A 25 -9.23 -11.52 -16.02
CA GLY A 25 -9.30 -12.03 -17.40
C GLY A 25 -8.42 -13.24 -17.68
N GLU A 26 -7.83 -13.85 -16.64
CA GLU A 26 -6.93 -15.00 -16.77
C GLU A 26 -7.70 -16.32 -16.95
N ASP A 27 -7.07 -17.26 -17.66
CA ASP A 27 -7.59 -18.62 -17.82
C ASP A 27 -7.22 -19.47 -16.59
N ILE A 28 -8.20 -19.70 -15.72
CA ILE A 28 -8.01 -20.46 -14.48
C ILE A 28 -7.86 -21.98 -14.70
N SER A 29 -8.10 -22.51 -15.91
CA SER A 29 -7.99 -23.95 -16.18
C SER A 29 -6.56 -24.49 -16.03
N VAL A 30 -5.56 -23.60 -16.04
CA VAL A 30 -4.14 -23.94 -15.92
C VAL A 30 -3.67 -24.10 -14.46
N LEU A 31 -4.46 -23.65 -13.49
CA LEU A 31 -4.04 -23.58 -12.08
C LEU A 31 -3.71 -24.95 -11.49
N ASP A 32 -4.50 -25.97 -11.80
CA ASP A 32 -4.25 -27.35 -11.32
C ASP A 32 -2.92 -27.90 -11.84
N GLY A 33 -2.55 -27.55 -13.08
CA GLY A 33 -1.26 -27.89 -13.67
C GLY A 33 -0.11 -27.20 -12.93
N LEU A 34 -0.21 -25.90 -12.69
CA LEU A 34 0.81 -25.13 -11.99
C LEU A 34 1.00 -25.55 -10.53
N VAL A 35 -0.06 -25.99 -9.86
CA VAL A 35 0.03 -26.59 -8.52
C VAL A 35 0.71 -27.96 -8.59
N SER A 36 0.34 -28.80 -9.57
CA SER A 36 0.92 -30.14 -9.76
C SER A 36 2.41 -30.10 -10.11
N GLU A 37 2.83 -29.08 -10.87
CA GLU A 37 4.23 -28.81 -11.22
C GLU A 37 5.02 -28.15 -10.08
N GLY A 38 4.33 -27.72 -9.01
CA GLY A 38 4.94 -27.11 -7.84
C GLY A 38 5.29 -25.64 -8.01
N SER A 39 4.86 -24.98 -9.08
CA SER A 39 5.03 -23.53 -9.28
C SER A 39 4.13 -22.70 -8.36
N LEU A 40 2.92 -23.19 -8.11
CA LEU A 40 1.98 -22.61 -7.15
C LEU A 40 1.77 -23.54 -5.97
N GLU A 41 1.57 -22.97 -4.79
CA GLU A 41 0.91 -23.65 -3.68
C GLU A 41 -0.54 -23.17 -3.57
N LEU A 42 -1.43 -24.05 -3.12
CA LEU A 42 -2.83 -23.75 -2.85
C LEU A 42 -3.14 -24.07 -1.38
N SER A 43 -3.55 -23.06 -0.61
CA SER A 43 -4.04 -23.19 0.77
C SER A 43 -5.33 -22.41 0.92
N ASP A 44 -6.39 -23.04 1.43
CA ASP A 44 -7.66 -22.37 1.74
C ASP A 44 -8.26 -21.56 0.56
N GLY A 45 -8.07 -22.05 -0.66
CA GLY A 45 -8.55 -21.39 -1.89
C GLY A 45 -7.67 -20.22 -2.38
N ILE A 46 -6.53 -19.99 -1.72
CA ILE A 46 -5.57 -18.93 -2.04
C ILE A 46 -4.32 -19.55 -2.65
N TYR A 47 -3.95 -19.04 -3.81
CA TYR A 47 -2.72 -19.37 -4.53
C TYR A 47 -1.61 -18.39 -4.16
N SER A 48 -0.38 -18.89 -4.08
CA SER A 48 0.84 -18.10 -3.97
C SER A 48 2.02 -18.80 -4.66
N LEU A 49 3.06 -18.05 -5.00
CA LEU A 49 4.27 -18.62 -5.61
C LEU A 49 5.05 -19.45 -4.58
N THR A 50 5.44 -20.64 -4.99
CA THR A 50 6.53 -21.38 -4.34
C THR A 50 7.88 -20.80 -4.76
N GLU A 51 8.99 -21.34 -4.22
CA GLU A 51 10.32 -21.00 -4.71
C GLU A 51 10.49 -21.32 -6.21
N VAL A 52 9.94 -22.45 -6.67
CA VAL A 52 9.94 -22.81 -8.10
C VAL A 52 9.15 -21.78 -8.90
N GLY A 53 7.96 -21.39 -8.41
CA GLY A 53 7.12 -20.36 -9.04
C GLY A 53 7.82 -19.01 -9.17
N ARG A 54 8.55 -18.57 -8.14
CA ARG A 54 9.32 -17.32 -8.18
C ARG A 54 10.43 -17.36 -9.23
N ASN A 55 11.11 -18.49 -9.38
CA ASN A 55 12.11 -18.66 -10.45
C ASN A 55 11.47 -18.61 -11.86
N VAL A 56 10.29 -19.20 -12.02
CA VAL A 56 9.53 -19.13 -13.28
C VAL A 56 9.07 -17.69 -13.55
N TYR A 57 8.57 -16.99 -12.53
CA TYR A 57 8.22 -15.58 -12.61
C TYR A 57 9.40 -14.75 -13.12
N ASP A 58 10.58 -14.87 -12.51
CA ASP A 58 11.74 -14.07 -12.91
C ASP A 58 12.20 -14.39 -14.34
N LYS A 59 12.14 -15.66 -14.74
CA LYS A 59 12.42 -16.06 -16.13
C LYS A 59 11.44 -15.38 -17.09
N LEU A 60 10.13 -15.49 -16.84
CA LEU A 60 9.10 -14.89 -17.69
C LEU A 60 9.18 -13.37 -17.72
N LYS A 61 9.41 -12.75 -16.55
CA LYS A 61 9.63 -11.30 -16.44
C LYS A 61 10.73 -10.83 -17.37
N ASN A 62 11.87 -11.52 -17.35
CA ASN A 62 13.01 -11.17 -18.20
C ASN A 62 12.74 -11.45 -19.69
N GLU A 63 12.09 -12.56 -20.01
CA GLU A 63 11.73 -12.92 -21.39
C GLU A 63 10.71 -11.94 -22.00
N LEU A 64 9.81 -11.41 -21.18
CA LEU A 64 8.72 -10.51 -21.58
C LEU A 64 9.03 -9.03 -21.32
N PHE A 65 10.22 -8.71 -20.78
CA PHE A 65 10.64 -7.36 -20.41
C PHE A 65 9.65 -6.66 -19.47
N LEU A 66 9.07 -7.42 -18.53
CA LEU A 66 8.16 -6.89 -17.51
C LEU A 66 8.96 -6.28 -16.35
N GLU A 67 8.37 -5.31 -15.67
CA GLU A 67 8.90 -4.75 -14.43
C GLU A 67 8.37 -5.52 -13.20
N GLY A 68 9.06 -5.38 -12.07
CA GLY A 68 8.62 -5.91 -10.77
C GLY A 68 9.40 -7.13 -10.26
N THR A 69 8.96 -7.59 -9.10
CA THR A 69 9.56 -8.65 -8.29
C THR A 69 8.51 -9.71 -7.99
N PRO A 70 8.88 -11.01 -7.97
CA PRO A 70 7.94 -12.05 -7.60
C PRO A 70 7.51 -11.91 -6.13
N GLY A 71 6.23 -12.14 -5.88
CA GLY A 71 5.66 -12.07 -4.55
C GLY A 71 6.13 -13.18 -3.62
N GLN A 72 6.33 -12.82 -2.35
CA GLN A 72 6.51 -13.77 -1.27
C GLN A 72 5.18 -13.95 -0.53
N LYS A 73 4.81 -15.19 -0.20
CA LYS A 73 3.61 -15.47 0.61
C LYS A 73 3.69 -14.73 1.95
N PRO A 74 2.73 -13.84 2.28
CA PRO A 74 2.72 -13.12 3.53
C PRO A 74 2.22 -14.00 4.69
N SER A 75 2.40 -13.51 5.92
CA SER A 75 1.88 -14.16 7.12
C SER A 75 0.34 -14.22 7.17
N ASP A 76 -0.33 -13.26 6.52
CA ASP A 76 -1.79 -13.20 6.38
C ASP A 76 -2.19 -13.16 4.87
N PRO A 77 -2.34 -14.34 4.23
CA PRO A 77 -2.73 -14.43 2.83
C PRO A 77 -4.15 -13.90 2.56
N GLU A 78 -5.08 -14.00 3.51
CA GLU A 78 -6.44 -13.51 3.34
C GLU A 78 -6.47 -11.98 3.25
N ARG A 79 -5.71 -11.30 4.10
CA ARG A 79 -5.55 -9.84 4.04
C ARG A 79 -4.93 -9.41 2.72
N SER A 80 -3.92 -10.15 2.23
CA SER A 80 -3.33 -9.93 0.90
C SER A 80 -4.37 -10.03 -0.22
N VAL A 81 -5.19 -11.09 -0.24
CA VAL A 81 -6.26 -11.26 -1.24
C VAL A 81 -7.29 -10.12 -1.18
N LYS A 82 -7.67 -9.67 0.02
CA LYS A 82 -8.59 -8.53 0.19
C LYS A 82 -7.98 -7.24 -0.39
N ARG A 83 -6.68 -7.03 -0.19
CA ARG A 83 -5.92 -5.91 -0.75
C ARG A 83 -5.89 -5.95 -2.28
N THR A 84 -5.50 -7.08 -2.87
CA THR A 84 -5.51 -7.30 -4.33
C THR A 84 -6.89 -6.99 -4.92
N LYS A 85 -7.95 -7.50 -4.27
CA LYS A 85 -9.33 -7.22 -4.68
C LYS A 85 -9.65 -5.73 -4.63
N LEU A 86 -9.29 -5.04 -3.55
CA LEU A 86 -9.54 -3.60 -3.41
C LEU A 86 -8.82 -2.81 -4.50
N ARG A 87 -7.54 -3.12 -4.78
CA ARG A 87 -6.77 -2.51 -5.86
C ARG A 87 -7.46 -2.68 -7.21
N MET A 88 -7.87 -3.91 -7.56
CA MET A 88 -8.57 -4.19 -8.81
C MET A 88 -9.90 -3.41 -8.93
N LEU A 89 -10.64 -3.30 -7.83
CA LEU A 89 -11.90 -2.53 -7.81
C LEU A 89 -11.63 -1.04 -7.99
N LEU A 90 -10.59 -0.48 -7.35
CA LEU A 90 -10.17 0.89 -7.56
C LEU A 90 -9.78 1.10 -9.02
N ASP A 91 -8.92 0.26 -9.60
CA ASP A 91 -8.54 0.31 -11.01
C ASP A 91 -9.76 0.32 -11.95
N SER A 92 -10.76 -0.52 -11.68
CA SER A 92 -11.99 -0.58 -12.47
C SER A 92 -12.89 0.65 -12.33
N ALA A 93 -12.80 1.37 -11.21
CA ALA A 93 -13.63 2.54 -10.92
C ALA A 93 -13.05 3.85 -11.47
N HIS A 94 -11.80 3.84 -11.95
CA HIS A 94 -11.14 5.06 -12.40
C HIS A 94 -11.70 5.60 -13.72
N LEU A 95 -12.26 6.81 -13.66
CA LEU A 95 -12.64 7.61 -14.83
C LEU A 95 -11.48 8.44 -15.40
N GLN A 96 -10.44 8.69 -14.59
CA GLN A 96 -9.26 9.44 -15.01
C GLN A 96 -8.43 8.61 -15.98
N ARG A 97 -8.27 9.14 -17.20
CA ARG A 97 -7.55 8.52 -18.31
C ARG A 97 -6.06 8.87 -18.33
N TRP A 98 -5.69 9.98 -17.72
CA TRP A 98 -4.33 10.53 -17.70
C TRP A 98 -3.96 10.80 -16.25
N GLY A 99 -3.06 9.99 -15.70
CA GLY A 99 -2.61 10.02 -14.32
C GLY A 99 -1.87 8.72 -14.00
N ILE A 100 -0.71 8.84 -13.37
CA ILE A 100 0.05 7.68 -12.88
C ILE A 100 -0.62 7.24 -11.59
N LYS A 101 -0.90 5.93 -11.51
CA LYS A 101 -1.53 5.28 -10.38
C LYS A 101 -0.49 4.35 -9.76
N VAL A 102 -0.08 4.67 -8.54
CA VAL A 102 0.87 3.85 -7.80
C VAL A 102 0.15 3.29 -6.59
N TYR A 103 0.27 1.98 -6.41
CA TYR A 103 -0.24 1.28 -5.24
C TYR A 103 0.94 0.75 -4.46
N HIS A 104 0.87 0.88 -3.14
CA HIS A 104 1.83 0.29 -2.22
C HIS A 104 1.06 -0.55 -1.19
N ALA A 105 1.43 -1.81 -1.07
CA ALA A 105 0.91 -2.70 -0.05
C ALA A 105 1.54 -2.45 1.33
N GLY A 106 0.71 -2.46 2.39
CA GLY A 106 1.16 -2.55 3.78
C GLY A 106 2.18 -1.49 4.21
N GLN A 107 1.82 -0.22 4.09
CA GLN A 107 2.70 0.90 4.42
C GLN A 107 2.46 1.37 5.86
N GLU A 108 3.54 1.55 6.64
CA GLU A 108 3.49 2.27 7.92
C GLU A 108 3.84 3.73 7.64
N LEU A 109 2.90 4.64 7.91
CA LEU A 109 3.10 6.09 7.75
C LEU A 109 3.32 6.74 9.11
N GLU A 110 4.42 7.46 9.25
CA GLU A 110 4.64 8.32 10.41
C GLU A 110 3.91 9.65 10.25
N TYR A 111 3.34 10.14 11.34
CA TYR A 111 2.72 11.46 11.40
C TYR A 111 3.08 12.18 12.71
N TYR A 112 3.02 13.51 12.70
CA TYR A 112 3.32 14.34 13.85
C TYR A 112 2.22 15.39 14.08
N PRO A 113 1.87 15.72 15.34
CA PRO A 113 2.29 15.01 16.57
C PRO A 113 1.56 13.69 16.78
N GLY A 114 2.23 12.69 17.35
CA GLY A 114 1.62 11.46 17.85
C GLY A 114 0.96 11.66 19.21
N LEU A 115 -0.22 12.30 19.24
CA LEU A 115 -1.00 12.47 20.47
C LEU A 115 -1.53 11.12 20.98
N LYS A 116 -1.65 10.98 22.30
CA LYS A 116 -2.27 9.80 22.91
C LYS A 116 -3.79 9.84 22.73
N ASP A 117 -4.43 8.67 22.75
CA ASP A 117 -5.88 8.54 22.58
C ASP A 117 -6.68 9.41 23.56
N GLU A 118 -6.20 9.58 24.80
CA GLU A 118 -6.85 10.42 25.81
C GLU A 118 -6.76 11.93 25.52
N GLU A 119 -5.83 12.33 24.65
CA GLU A 119 -5.61 13.71 24.22
C GLU A 119 -6.36 14.04 22.91
N LEU A 120 -6.84 13.03 22.18
CA LEU A 120 -7.51 13.20 20.89
C LEU A 120 -8.96 13.68 21.02
N VAL A 121 -9.65 13.26 22.08
CA VAL A 121 -11.07 13.53 22.25
C VAL A 121 -11.36 13.98 23.68
N SER A 122 -11.99 15.15 23.81
CA SER A 122 -12.57 15.61 25.07
C SER A 122 -14.10 15.50 25.04
N LEU A 123 -14.72 15.39 26.21
CA LEU A 123 -16.18 15.45 26.37
C LEU A 123 -16.54 16.81 26.97
N ASP A 124 -17.21 17.65 26.18
CA ASP A 124 -17.79 18.91 26.64
C ASP A 124 -19.31 18.84 26.51
N SER A 125 -20.00 19.05 27.64
CA SER A 125 -21.47 19.15 27.67
C SER A 125 -22.21 17.98 27.00
N GLY A 126 -21.61 16.78 27.03
CA GLY A 126 -22.16 15.57 26.43
C GLY A 126 -21.80 15.34 24.95
N PHE A 127 -20.98 16.21 24.35
CA PHE A 127 -20.50 16.08 22.98
C PHE A 127 -19.02 15.74 22.95
N ALA A 128 -18.63 14.81 22.06
CA ALA A 128 -17.24 14.52 21.77
C ALA A 128 -16.65 15.65 20.92
N LYS A 129 -15.57 16.25 21.38
CA LYS A 129 -14.80 17.27 20.67
C LYS A 129 -13.46 16.69 20.25
N TRP A 130 -13.13 16.85 18.98
CA TRP A 130 -11.83 16.49 18.43
C TRP A 130 -10.79 17.55 18.81
N GLU A 131 -9.76 17.15 19.55
CA GLU A 131 -8.78 18.05 20.14
C GLU A 131 -7.43 18.06 19.41
N TYR A 132 -7.20 17.14 18.45
CA TYR A 132 -5.91 17.02 17.76
C TYR A 132 -5.45 18.36 17.16
N THR A 133 -6.33 19.03 16.41
CA THR A 133 -6.02 20.31 15.75
C THR A 133 -5.96 21.50 16.71
N SER A 134 -6.43 21.32 17.94
CA SER A 134 -6.39 22.34 19.01
C SER A 134 -5.29 22.06 20.03
N SER A 135 -4.51 21.00 19.84
CA SER A 135 -3.39 20.69 20.71
C SER A 135 -2.26 21.69 20.50
N HIS A 136 -1.57 22.04 21.59
CA HIS A 136 -0.41 22.92 21.53
C HIS A 136 0.68 22.39 20.59
N GLN A 137 0.86 21.07 20.54
CA GLN A 137 1.85 20.44 19.66
C GLN A 137 1.47 20.58 18.17
N TYR A 138 0.19 20.42 17.84
CA TYR A 138 -0.29 20.61 16.46
C TYR A 138 -0.16 22.07 16.02
N GLU A 139 -0.48 23.03 16.88
CA GLU A 139 -0.29 24.45 16.58
C GLU A 139 1.18 24.76 16.34
N LYS A 140 2.06 24.29 17.25
CA LYS A 140 3.51 24.52 17.18
C LYS A 140 4.16 23.97 15.90
N ILE A 141 3.81 22.76 15.47
CA ILE A 141 4.38 22.17 14.25
C ILE A 141 3.89 22.89 12.98
N ASN A 142 2.62 23.33 12.96
CA ASN A 142 2.08 24.08 11.82
C ASN A 142 2.56 25.53 11.75
N GLU A 143 2.97 26.12 12.88
CA GLU A 143 3.64 27.43 12.87
C GLU A 143 5.05 27.33 12.25
N GLU A 144 5.81 26.28 12.54
CA GLU A 144 7.15 26.06 11.97
C GLU A 144 7.10 25.66 10.49
N PHE A 145 6.24 24.70 10.15
CA PHE A 145 6.20 24.07 8.83
C PHE A 145 4.95 24.47 8.04
N GLY A 146 4.49 25.70 8.22
CA GLY A 146 3.23 26.20 7.67
C GLY A 146 2.96 25.82 6.22
N PRO A 147 1.69 25.60 5.85
CA PRO A 147 1.33 25.02 4.56
C PRO A 147 1.86 25.86 3.41
N ALA A 148 2.69 25.24 2.56
CA ALA A 148 3.13 25.84 1.32
C ALA A 148 1.91 26.12 0.42
N PHE A 149 1.63 27.39 0.14
CA PHE A 149 0.65 27.78 -0.88
C PHE A 149 1.03 27.16 -2.23
N ILE A 150 0.08 27.06 -3.17
CA ILE A 150 0.30 26.45 -4.51
C ILE A 150 1.55 27.02 -5.21
N GLU A 151 1.88 28.29 -4.94
CA GLU A 151 3.03 29.03 -5.46
C GLU A 151 4.37 28.58 -4.87
N ALA A 152 4.38 28.03 -3.64
CA ALA A 152 5.55 27.50 -2.94
C ALA A 152 5.82 26.00 -3.22
N ARG A 153 5.00 25.33 -4.05
CA ARG A 153 5.21 23.91 -4.46
C ARG A 153 6.57 23.65 -5.14
N ARG A 154 7.30 24.70 -5.54
CA ARG A 154 8.59 24.58 -6.23
C ARG A 154 9.80 24.76 -5.33
N THR A 155 9.64 25.25 -4.11
CA THR A 155 10.75 25.62 -3.23
C THR A 155 10.32 25.47 -1.78
N ASP A 156 11.05 24.61 -1.07
CA ASP A 156 10.93 24.26 0.35
C ASP A 156 9.91 23.16 0.69
N LEU A 157 10.16 21.97 0.15
CA LEU A 157 9.75 20.74 0.83
C LEU A 157 10.54 20.66 2.13
N VAL A 158 9.84 20.61 3.26
CA VAL A 158 10.44 20.21 4.53
C VAL A 158 11.05 18.83 4.32
N THR A 159 12.38 18.73 4.39
CA THR A 159 13.03 17.43 4.24
C THR A 159 12.73 16.57 5.46
N PRO A 160 12.67 15.23 5.31
CA PRO A 160 12.49 14.34 6.46
C PRO A 160 13.50 14.61 7.57
N GLU A 161 14.75 14.90 7.23
CA GLU A 161 15.82 15.16 8.21
C GLU A 161 15.57 16.45 9.01
N ARG A 162 15.09 17.52 8.35
CA ARG A 162 14.73 18.77 9.04
C ARG A 162 13.55 18.55 9.97
N LEU A 163 12.52 17.82 9.50
CA LEU A 163 11.35 17.50 10.32
C LEU A 163 11.75 16.68 11.55
N SER A 164 12.49 15.59 11.37
CA SER A 164 12.95 14.73 12.46
C SER A 164 13.79 15.51 13.48
N SER A 165 14.77 16.30 13.03
CA SER A 165 15.62 17.09 13.92
C SER A 165 14.82 18.11 14.74
N TRP A 166 13.86 18.80 14.12
CA TRP A 166 13.01 19.75 14.84
C TRP A 166 12.09 19.04 15.83
N CYS A 167 11.52 17.89 15.46
CA CYS A 167 10.69 17.10 16.37
C CYS A 167 11.47 16.64 17.59
N GLU A 168 12.72 16.18 17.42
CA GLU A 168 13.62 15.81 18.51
C GLU A 168 13.88 17.01 19.46
N ASP A 169 14.26 18.16 18.91
CA ASP A 169 14.52 19.38 19.69
C ASP A 169 13.29 19.87 20.46
N ASN A 170 12.09 19.54 19.98
CA ASN A 170 10.82 19.96 20.54
C ASN A 170 10.09 18.85 21.32
N SER A 171 10.72 17.69 21.53
CA SER A 171 10.16 16.53 22.23
C SER A 171 8.81 16.10 21.65
N MET A 172 8.74 16.03 20.32
CA MET A 172 7.54 15.65 19.59
C MET A 172 7.65 14.21 19.11
N GLU A 173 6.83 13.35 19.70
CA GLU A 173 6.81 11.93 19.35
C GLU A 173 6.01 11.68 18.06
N PRO A 174 6.43 10.73 17.21
CA PRO A 174 5.66 10.30 16.06
C PRO A 174 4.48 9.44 16.46
N GLY A 175 3.35 9.68 15.81
CA GLY A 175 2.28 8.69 15.66
C GLY A 175 2.56 7.81 14.44
N ARG A 176 1.93 6.63 14.42
CA ARG A 176 2.06 5.67 13.31
C ARG A 176 0.69 5.28 12.80
N LEU A 177 0.57 5.18 11.48
CA LEU A 177 -0.63 4.76 10.80
C LEU A 177 -0.31 3.59 9.87
N ASP A 178 -0.82 2.41 10.23
CA ASP A 178 -0.75 1.24 9.37
C ASP A 178 -1.80 1.32 8.25
N VAL A 179 -1.32 1.59 7.04
CA VAL A 179 -2.13 1.66 5.83
C VAL A 179 -2.04 0.34 5.08
N ASP A 180 -3.18 -0.36 4.96
CA ASP A 180 -3.21 -1.64 4.26
C ASP A 180 -2.94 -1.53 2.76
N LEU A 181 -3.51 -0.50 2.11
CA LEU A 181 -3.29 -0.17 0.71
C LEU A 181 -3.15 1.35 0.58
N LEU A 182 -1.95 1.81 0.25
CA LEU A 182 -1.71 3.21 -0.07
C LEU A 182 -1.86 3.40 -1.58
N TYR A 183 -2.82 4.23 -1.98
CA TYR A 183 -3.04 4.59 -3.37
C TYR A 183 -2.63 6.04 -3.62
N LEU A 184 -1.64 6.24 -4.49
CA LEU A 184 -1.15 7.54 -4.91
C LEU A 184 -1.52 7.78 -6.37
N CYS A 185 -2.24 8.87 -6.62
CA CYS A 185 -2.56 9.32 -7.96
C CYS A 185 -1.91 10.68 -8.20
N HIS A 186 -1.03 10.76 -9.20
CA HIS A 186 -0.40 12.02 -9.58
C HIS A 186 -0.42 12.25 -11.09
N TYR A 187 -0.37 13.53 -11.46
CA TYR A 187 -0.14 13.97 -12.83
C TYR A 187 1.38 14.06 -13.05
N ASP A 188 1.83 13.73 -14.26
CA ASP A 188 3.20 14.07 -14.72
C ASP A 188 3.45 15.59 -14.72
#